data_AF-A0A183EZN4-F1
#
_entry.id   AF-A0A183EZN4-F1
#
_cell.length_a   1.000
_cell.length_b   1.000
_cell.length_c   1.000
_cell.angle_alpha   90.00
_cell.angle_beta   90.00
_cell.angle_gamma   90.00
#
_symmetry.space_group_name_H-M   'P 1'
#
loop_
_entity.id
_entity.type
_entity.pdbx_description
1 polymer ?
#
loop_
_entity_poly.entity_id
_entity_poly.type
_entity_poly.pdbx_seq_one_letter_code
_entity_poly.pdbx_strand_id
1 'polypeptide(L)'
;MLPDNNYQGSSAVLQLYNFLEQISSSLSSQISSATDVVRKNALEIANQCVRVSSLNNRLSSFAADQFIESRVNDEDAVAAPIRTPNTECTDKRAELADNLRAAVALGIDVIRTRFKRIEMRPEDFDEVDDPAFMPEPIFEPYVRCIFFFF
;
A
#
# COMPACT_ATOMS: atom_id res chain seq x y z
N MET A 1 39.22 55.41 26.48
CA MET A 1 39.08 54.12 25.77
C MET A 1 37.71 53.56 26.11
N LEU A 2 36.73 53.79 25.22
CA LEU A 2 35.38 53.23 25.34
C LEU A 2 35.38 51.86 24.64
N PRO A 3 34.66 50.85 25.15
CA PRO A 3 34.74 49.51 24.61
C PRO A 3 33.82 49.33 23.38
N ASP A 4 34.41 48.79 22.32
CA ASP A 4 33.79 48.38 21.05
C ASP A 4 32.86 47.15 21.20
N ASN A 5 31.87 47.19 22.09
CA ASN A 5 30.97 46.05 22.32
C ASN A 5 29.67 46.08 21.50
N ASN A 6 29.41 47.15 20.73
CA ASN A 6 28.12 47.33 20.06
C ASN A 6 28.05 46.71 18.64
N TYR A 7 29.19 46.31 18.06
CA TYR A 7 29.24 45.73 16.71
C TYR A 7 28.98 44.22 16.67
N GLN A 8 29.29 43.48 17.75
CA GLN A 8 29.15 42.02 17.81
C GLN A 8 27.67 41.58 17.85
N GLY A 9 26.82 42.30 18.58
CA GLY A 9 25.39 41.98 18.71
C GLY A 9 24.60 42.19 17.42
N SER A 10 24.94 43.22 16.64
CA SER A 10 24.29 43.49 15.35
C SER A 10 24.58 42.40 14.30
N SER A 11 25.82 41.85 14.30
CA SER A 11 26.20 40.77 13.38
C SER A 11 25.45 39.46 13.68
N ALA A 12 25.31 39.09 14.96
CA ALA A 12 24.61 37.86 15.35
C ALA A 12 23.11 37.90 15.00
N VAL A 13 22.47 39.06 15.15
CA VAL A 13 21.06 39.25 14.79
C VAL A 13 20.87 39.15 13.27
N LEU A 14 21.78 39.71 12.47
CA LEU A 14 21.73 39.59 11.01
C LEU A 14 21.90 38.14 10.54
N GLN A 15 22.80 37.38 11.19
CA GLN A 15 23.00 35.95 10.89
C GLN A 15 21.76 35.12 11.20
N LEU A 16 21.11 35.37 12.34
CA LEU A 16 19.87 34.70 12.71
C LEU A 16 18.74 35.01 11.72
N TYR A 17 18.61 36.27 11.31
CA TYR A 17 17.63 36.69 10.31
C TYR A 17 17.83 35.97 8.98
N ASN A 18 19.06 35.96 8.44
CA ASN A 18 19.38 35.26 7.20
C ASN A 18 19.12 33.76 7.30
N PHE A 19 19.40 33.14 8.44
CA PHE A 19 19.12 31.73 8.66
C PHE A 19 17.62 31.42 8.70
N LEU A 20 16.83 32.26 9.38
CA LEU A 20 15.37 32.18 9.38
C LEU A 20 14.78 32.36 7.97
N GLU A 21 15.32 33.28 7.18
CA GLU A 21 14.91 33.49 5.79
C GLU A 21 15.25 32.28 4.91
N GLN A 22 16.43 31.67 5.11
CA GLN A 22 16.80 30.43 4.43
C GLN A 22 15.89 29.26 4.82
N ILE A 23 15.53 29.12 6.09
CA ILE A 23 14.58 28.10 6.53
C ILE A 23 13.21 28.36 5.91
N SER A 24 12.73 29.60 5.95
CA SER A 24 11.43 29.99 5.40
C SER A 24 11.34 29.71 3.90
N SER A 25 12.37 30.09 3.15
CA SER A 25 12.44 29.81 1.70
C SER A 25 12.57 28.32 1.40
N SER A 26 13.38 27.59 2.17
CA SER A 26 13.52 26.13 2.04
C SER A 26 12.21 25.40 2.32
N LEU A 27 11.53 25.74 3.42
CA LEU A 27 10.23 25.16 3.76
C LEU A 27 9.18 25.48 2.71
N SER A 28 9.12 26.73 2.25
CA SER A 28 8.19 27.15 1.21
C SER A 28 8.43 26.39 -0.09
N SER A 29 9.69 26.16 -0.46
CA SER A 29 10.06 25.37 -1.65
C SER A 29 9.75 23.88 -1.49
N GLN A 30 9.93 23.31 -0.30
CA GLN A 30 9.57 21.92 -0.03
C GLN A 30 8.06 21.73 -0.04
N ILE A 31 7.30 22.66 0.55
CA ILE A 31 5.83 22.63 0.55
C ILE A 31 5.29 22.75 -0.86
N SER A 32 5.82 23.67 -1.68
CA SER A 32 5.37 23.82 -3.07
C SER A 32 5.67 22.56 -3.89
N SER A 33 6.88 21.98 -3.74
CA SER A 33 7.25 20.72 -4.39
C SER A 33 6.34 19.56 -3.97
N ALA A 34 6.09 19.40 -2.67
CA ALA A 34 5.20 18.36 -2.15
C ALA A 34 3.76 18.55 -2.68
N THR A 35 3.27 19.78 -2.72
CA THR A 35 1.95 20.12 -3.24
C THR A 35 1.81 19.75 -4.71
N ASP A 36 2.85 20.01 -5.52
CA ASP A 36 2.86 19.64 -6.93
C ASP A 36 2.87 18.12 -7.16
N VAL A 37 3.63 17.37 -6.35
CA VAL A 37 3.62 15.91 -6.40
C VAL A 37 2.25 15.36 -6.04
N VAL A 38 1.63 15.87 -4.97
CA VAL A 38 0.27 15.46 -4.56
C VAL A 38 -0.75 15.75 -5.67
N ARG A 39 -0.71 16.94 -6.26
CA ARG A 39 -1.60 17.33 -7.36
C ARG A 39 -1.42 16.43 -8.58
N LYS A 40 -0.18 16.12 -8.95
CA LYS A 40 0.13 15.21 -10.06
C LYS A 40 -0.43 13.80 -9.79
N ASN A 41 -0.22 13.28 -8.58
CA ASN A 41 -0.70 11.96 -8.20
C ASN A 41 -2.24 11.90 -8.18
N ALA A 42 -2.91 12.94 -7.71
CA ALA A 42 -4.37 13.01 -7.72
C ALA A 42 -4.94 12.91 -9.15
N LEU A 43 -4.30 13.59 -10.11
CA LEU A 43 -4.69 13.51 -11.52
C LEU A 43 -4.42 12.12 -12.12
N GLU A 44 -3.29 11.50 -11.76
CA GLU A 44 -2.97 10.14 -12.20
C GLU A 44 -3.98 9.12 -11.65
N ILE A 45 -4.31 9.19 -10.36
CA ILE A 45 -5.31 8.33 -9.72
C ILE A 45 -6.67 8.49 -10.41
N ALA A 46 -7.12 9.72 -10.67
CA ALA A 46 -8.38 9.96 -11.36
C ALA A 46 -8.43 9.29 -12.75
N ASN A 47 -7.34 9.39 -13.52
CA ASN A 47 -7.22 8.74 -14.81
C ASN A 47 -7.24 7.21 -14.69
N GLN A 48 -6.53 6.64 -13.71
CA GLN A 48 -6.55 5.19 -13.48
C GLN A 48 -7.94 4.69 -13.06
N CYS A 49 -8.66 5.44 -12.22
CA CYS A 49 -10.04 5.10 -11.85
C CYS A 49 -10.96 5.02 -13.07
N VAL A 50 -10.87 5.98 -14.00
CA VAL A 50 -11.63 5.92 -15.26
C VAL A 50 -11.26 4.68 -16.08
N ARG A 51 -9.97 4.34 -16.17
CA ARG A 51 -9.51 3.13 -16.88
C ARG A 51 -10.03 1.84 -16.23
N VAL A 52 -9.99 1.75 -14.90
CA VAL A 52 -10.53 0.60 -14.15
C VAL A 52 -12.03 0.48 -14.37
N SER A 53 -12.79 1.57 -14.26
CA SER A 53 -14.23 1.55 -14.53
C SER A 53 -14.54 1.13 -15.97
N SER A 54 -13.77 1.59 -16.96
CA SER A 54 -13.89 1.16 -18.34
C SER A 54 -13.64 -0.33 -18.52
N LEU A 55 -12.56 -0.85 -17.92
CA LEU A 55 -12.24 -2.29 -17.94
C LEU A 55 -13.33 -3.12 -17.25
N ASN A 56 -13.84 -2.65 -16.12
CA ASN A 56 -14.93 -3.31 -15.39
C ASN A 56 -16.20 -3.37 -16.22
N ASN A 57 -16.57 -2.27 -16.89
CA ASN A 57 -17.74 -2.26 -17.78
C ASN A 57 -17.58 -3.24 -18.95
N ARG A 58 -16.38 -3.32 -19.54
CA ARG A 58 -16.08 -4.28 -20.62
C ARG A 58 -16.16 -5.73 -20.12
N LEU A 59 -15.64 -6.01 -18.94
CA LEU A 59 -15.73 -7.32 -18.33
C LEU A 59 -17.17 -7.72 -18.05
N SER A 60 -17.98 -6.79 -17.52
CA SER A 60 -19.42 -7.01 -17.29
C SER A 60 -20.18 -7.28 -18.59
N SER A 61 -19.88 -6.57 -19.68
CA SER A 61 -20.45 -6.86 -21.01
C SER A 61 -20.05 -8.25 -21.48
N PHE A 62 -18.76 -8.60 -21.40
CA PHE A 62 -18.28 -9.91 -21.83
C PHE A 62 -18.91 -11.06 -21.03
N ALA A 63 -19.11 -10.88 -19.72
CA ALA A 63 -19.79 -11.85 -18.88
C ALA A 63 -21.28 -11.99 -19.23
N ALA A 64 -21.95 -10.88 -19.60
CA ALA A 64 -23.33 -10.91 -20.06
C ALA A 64 -23.46 -11.59 -21.44
N ASP A 65 -22.49 -11.37 -22.34
CA ASP A 65 -22.49 -11.93 -23.69
C ASP A 65 -22.19 -13.45 -23.70
N GLN A 66 -21.27 -13.94 -22.85
CA GLN A 66 -20.93 -15.38 -22.77
C GLN A 66 -22.06 -16.26 -22.21
N PHE A 67 -23.02 -15.71 -21.47
CA PHE A 67 -24.13 -16.51 -20.92
C PHE A 67 -25.22 -16.84 -21.96
N ILE A 68 -25.25 -16.13 -23.10
CA ILE A 68 -26.30 -16.29 -24.12
C ILE A 68 -25.89 -17.32 -25.19
N GLU A 69 -24.59 -17.49 -25.47
CA GLU A 69 -24.13 -18.36 -26.57
C GLU A 69 -24.06 -19.86 -26.22
N SER A 70 -24.13 -20.23 -24.92
CA SER A 70 -24.00 -21.63 -24.47
C SER A 70 -25.33 -22.41 -24.35
N ARG A 71 -26.48 -21.86 -24.76
CA ARG A 71 -27.79 -22.53 -24.60
C ARG A 71 -28.59 -22.79 -25.87
N VAL A 72 -27.96 -22.71 -27.04
CA VAL A 72 -28.62 -23.02 -28.32
C VAL A 72 -27.85 -24.13 -29.03
N ASN A 73 -27.94 -25.36 -28.50
CA ASN A 73 -27.68 -26.62 -29.20
C ASN A 73 -28.17 -27.80 -28.34
N ASP A 74 -29.44 -27.77 -27.94
CA ASP A 74 -30.14 -28.95 -27.38
C ASP A 74 -31.34 -29.26 -28.27
N GLU A 75 -31.12 -29.67 -29.52
CA GLU A 75 -32.12 -30.45 -30.26
C GLU A 75 -31.39 -31.41 -31.22
N ASP A 76 -31.64 -32.70 -30.98
CA ASP A 76 -31.41 -33.89 -31.81
C ASP A 76 -29.99 -34.41 -32.14
N ALA A 77 -29.68 -35.48 -31.40
CA ALA A 77 -29.39 -36.82 -31.91
C ALA A 77 -27.93 -37.33 -31.99
N VAL A 78 -27.84 -38.61 -31.60
CA VAL A 78 -26.78 -39.59 -31.81
C VAL A 78 -25.67 -39.63 -30.74
N ALA A 79 -25.71 -40.72 -29.98
CA ALA A 79 -24.65 -41.15 -29.08
C ALA A 79 -23.31 -41.33 -29.81
N ALA A 80 -22.30 -40.52 -29.46
CA ALA A 80 -20.87 -40.85 -29.34
C ALA A 80 -20.00 -39.58 -29.19
N PRO A 81 -18.74 -39.71 -28.73
CA PRO A 81 -18.25 -40.36 -27.51
C PRO A 81 -18.10 -39.31 -26.39
N ILE A 82 -17.90 -39.76 -25.15
CA ILE A 82 -17.46 -38.89 -24.05
C ILE A 82 -16.17 -38.18 -24.51
N ARG A 83 -16.28 -36.92 -24.92
CA ARG A 83 -15.13 -36.03 -25.00
C ARG A 83 -14.73 -35.74 -23.57
N THR A 84 -13.70 -36.46 -23.11
CA THR A 84 -12.92 -36.04 -21.96
C THR A 84 -12.68 -34.54 -22.05
N PRO A 85 -12.91 -33.76 -20.96
CA PRO A 85 -12.60 -32.35 -20.98
C PRO A 85 -11.11 -32.23 -21.31
N ASN A 86 -10.82 -31.69 -22.48
CA ASN A 86 -9.46 -31.43 -22.89
C ASN A 86 -8.83 -30.50 -21.85
N THR A 87 -7.87 -31.09 -21.16
CA THR A 87 -6.70 -30.54 -20.50
C THR A 87 -6.23 -29.20 -21.09
N GLU A 88 -6.81 -28.07 -20.65
CA GLU A 88 -6.29 -26.72 -20.97
C GLU A 88 -6.32 -25.75 -19.77
N CYS A 89 -6.40 -26.25 -18.53
CA CYS A 89 -6.47 -25.39 -17.35
C CYS A 89 -5.65 -25.91 -16.15
N THR A 90 -4.47 -26.46 -16.41
CA THR A 90 -3.46 -26.72 -15.38
C THR A 90 -2.48 -25.55 -15.24
N ASP A 91 -2.05 -24.97 -16.36
CA ASP A 91 -0.98 -23.97 -16.37
C ASP A 91 -1.40 -22.64 -15.72
N LYS A 92 -2.60 -22.15 -16.03
CA LYS A 92 -3.13 -20.92 -15.40
C LYS A 92 -3.38 -21.07 -13.89
N ARG A 93 -3.69 -22.29 -13.44
CA ARG A 93 -3.88 -22.58 -12.01
C ARG A 93 -2.55 -22.69 -11.27
N ALA A 94 -1.54 -23.28 -11.91
CA ALA A 94 -0.18 -23.31 -11.39
C ALA A 94 0.41 -21.89 -11.30
N GLU A 95 0.26 -21.09 -12.35
CA GLU A 95 0.71 -19.69 -12.37
C GLU A 95 0.01 -18.84 -11.31
N LEU A 96 -1.30 -19.01 -11.11
CA LEU A 96 -2.03 -18.34 -10.03
C LEU A 96 -1.53 -18.76 -8.64
N ALA A 97 -1.29 -20.05 -8.43
CA ALA A 97 -0.77 -20.56 -7.15
C ALA A 97 0.64 -20.05 -6.85
N ASP A 98 1.48 -19.90 -7.88
CA ASP A 98 2.83 -19.39 -7.74
C ASP A 98 2.84 -17.87 -7.51
N ASN A 99 1.96 -17.13 -8.17
CA ASN A 99 1.74 -15.70 -7.91
C ASN A 99 1.22 -15.46 -6.49
N LEU A 100 0.28 -16.27 -6.00
CA LEU A 100 -0.20 -16.20 -4.62
C LEU A 100 0.92 -16.51 -3.62
N ARG A 101 1.71 -17.56 -3.86
CA ARG A 101 2.86 -17.89 -3.01
C ARG A 101 3.89 -16.76 -2.98
N ALA A 102 4.19 -16.15 -4.12
CA ALA A 102 5.11 -15.01 -4.21
C ALA A 102 4.57 -13.77 -3.46
N ALA A 103 3.29 -13.45 -3.62
CA ALA A 103 2.66 -12.33 -2.92
C ALA A 103 2.63 -12.53 -1.40
N VAL A 104 2.33 -13.75 -0.94
CA VAL A 104 2.36 -14.10 0.49
C VAL A 104 3.79 -14.03 1.04
N ALA A 105 4.78 -14.56 0.31
CA ALA A 105 6.19 -14.47 0.72
C ALA A 105 6.63 -13.01 0.85
N LEU A 106 6.29 -12.17 -0.13
CA LEU A 106 6.60 -10.73 -0.08
C LEU A 106 5.91 -10.04 1.10
N GLY A 107 4.64 -10.34 1.36
CA GLY A 107 3.90 -9.79 2.50
C GLY A 107 4.54 -10.16 3.84
N ILE A 108 4.94 -11.43 4.00
CA ILE A 108 5.63 -11.92 5.19
C ILE A 108 6.98 -11.21 5.37
N ASP A 109 7.74 -11.01 4.29
CA ASP A 109 9.02 -10.31 4.35
C ASP A 109 8.86 -8.83 4.71
N VAL A 110 7.84 -8.16 4.19
CA VAL A 110 7.50 -6.78 4.58
C VAL A 110 7.17 -6.70 6.07
N ILE A 111 6.33 -7.62 6.57
CA ILE A 111 5.97 -7.67 7.99
C ILE A 111 7.21 -7.89 8.85
N ARG A 112 8.07 -8.86 8.51
CA ARG A 112 9.31 -9.15 9.26
C ARG A 112 10.32 -8.00 9.25
N THR A 113 10.43 -7.26 8.15
CA THR A 113 11.42 -6.18 8.00
C THR A 113 10.95 -4.84 8.55
N ARG A 114 9.64 -4.60 8.59
CA ARG A 114 9.08 -3.28 8.95
C ARG A 114 8.32 -3.25 10.26
N PHE A 115 7.95 -4.42 10.79
CA PHE A 115 7.18 -4.51 12.02
C PHE A 115 7.90 -5.40 13.05
N LYS A 116 7.76 -5.00 14.30
CA LYS A 116 8.14 -5.78 15.47
C LYS A 116 6.90 -6.51 15.96
N ARG A 117 7.00 -7.82 16.19
CA ARG A 117 5.96 -8.58 16.87
C ARG A 117 5.95 -8.20 18.35
N ILE A 118 4.79 -7.89 18.88
CA ILE A 118 4.59 -7.73 20.32
C ILE A 118 4.47 -9.14 20.91
N GLU A 119 5.40 -9.53 21.77
CA GLU A 119 5.28 -10.74 22.56
C GLU A 119 4.26 -10.47 23.67
N MET A 120 3.06 -11.03 23.50
CA MET A 120 2.03 -11.01 24.53
C MET A 120 2.07 -12.35 25.26
N ARG A 121 2.06 -12.27 26.58
CA ARG A 121 1.99 -13.46 27.43
C ARG A 121 0.54 -13.71 27.83
N PRO A 122 0.14 -14.96 28.08
CA PRO A 122 -1.20 -15.27 28.55
C PRO A 122 -1.55 -14.49 29.84
N GLU A 123 -0.55 -14.20 30.68
CA GLU A 123 -0.73 -13.43 31.91
C GLU A 123 -1.03 -11.95 31.70
N ASP A 124 -0.88 -11.41 30.48
CA ASP A 124 -1.28 -10.03 30.15
C ASP A 124 -2.80 -9.89 29.97
N PHE A 125 -3.53 -11.02 30.00
CA PHE A 125 -4.98 -11.07 29.86
C PHE A 125 -5.61 -11.62 31.15
N ASP A 126 -5.85 -10.72 32.10
CA ASP A 126 -6.39 -11.03 33.45
C ASP A 126 -7.80 -11.67 33.45
N GLU A 127 -8.46 -11.78 32.28
CA GLU A 127 -9.87 -12.19 32.15
C GLU A 127 -10.10 -13.55 31.46
N VAL A 128 -9.05 -14.32 31.09
CA VAL A 128 -9.22 -15.54 30.31
C VAL A 128 -8.96 -16.81 31.13
N ASP A 129 -10.05 -17.46 31.55
CA ASP A 129 -10.06 -18.76 32.25
C ASP A 129 -9.85 -19.96 31.28
N ASP A 130 -9.43 -19.70 30.04
CA ASP A 130 -9.16 -20.71 29.00
C ASP A 130 -7.65 -20.96 28.85
N PRO A 131 -7.13 -22.12 29.29
CA PRO A 131 -5.71 -22.47 29.15
C PRO A 131 -5.26 -22.68 27.70
N ALA A 132 -6.20 -22.74 26.74
CA ALA A 132 -5.89 -22.80 25.30
C ALA A 132 -5.88 -21.43 24.62
N PHE A 133 -6.10 -20.33 25.37
CA PHE A 133 -6.08 -19.00 24.80
C PHE A 133 -4.68 -18.62 24.32
N MET A 134 -4.51 -18.58 23.01
CA MET A 134 -3.31 -18.08 22.35
C MET A 134 -3.69 -16.78 21.63
N PRO A 135 -3.30 -15.62 22.17
CA PRO A 135 -3.70 -14.36 21.57
C PRO A 135 -3.11 -14.22 20.16
N GLU A 136 -3.87 -13.59 19.27
CA GLU A 136 -3.42 -13.34 17.91
C GLU A 136 -2.17 -12.44 17.91
N PRO A 137 -1.20 -12.68 16.99
CA PRO A 137 0.01 -11.87 16.93
C PRO A 137 -0.31 -10.42 16.55
N ILE A 138 0.00 -9.48 17.44
CA ILE A 138 -0.07 -8.04 17.15
C ILE A 138 1.31 -7.55 16.70
N PHE A 139 1.32 -6.69 15.69
CA PHE A 139 2.53 -6.13 15.11
C PHE A 139 2.50 -4.60 15.23
N GLU A 140 3.60 -4.03 15.71
CA GLU A 140 3.83 -2.58 15.70
C GLU A 140 4.91 -2.23 14.67
N PRO A 141 4.81 -1.09 13.96
CA PRO A 141 5.88 -0.66 13.07
C PRO A 141 7.15 -0.40 13.88
N TYR A 142 8.33 -0.70 13.33
CA TYR A 142 9.58 -0.23 13.94
C TYR A 142 9.52 1.29 14.02
N VAL A 143 9.50 1.82 15.25
CA VAL A 143 9.57 3.26 15.50
C VAL A 143 10.88 3.75 14.89
N ARG A 144 10.83 4.36 13.70
CA ARG A 144 11.86 5.32 13.34
C ARG A 144 11.67 6.45 14.32
N CYS A 145 12.60 6.62 15.25
CA CYS A 145 12.75 7.84 16.03
C CYS A 145 12.93 9.01 15.04
N ILE A 146 11.84 9.48 14.45
CA ILE A 146 11.69 10.88 14.14
C ILE A 146 11.42 11.47 15.52
N PHE A 147 12.51 11.74 16.25
CA PHE A 147 12.46 12.65 17.37
C PHE A 147 11.92 13.96 16.80
N PHE A 148 10.61 14.15 16.85
CA PHE A 148 10.03 15.49 16.93
C PHE A 148 10.44 16.02 18.30
N PHE A 149 11.67 16.53 18.41
CA PHE A 149 11.98 17.53 19.41
C PHE A 149 11.25 18.80 18.95
N PHE A 150 10.05 18.99 19.50
CA PHE A 150 9.46 20.32 19.67
C PHE A 150 10.07 20.97 20.90
#